data_AF-A0AA45BC44-F1
#
_entry.id   AF-A0AA45BC44-F1
#
_cell.length_a   1.000
_cell.length_b   1.000
_cell.length_c   1.000
_cell.angle_alpha   90.00
_cell.angle_beta   90.00
_cell.angle_gamma   90.00
#
_symmetry.space_group_name_H-M   'P 1'
#
loop_
_entity.id
_entity.type
_entity.pdbx_description
1 polymer ?
#
loop_
_entity_poly.entity_id
_entity_poly.type
_entity_poly.pdbx_seq_one_letter_code
_entity_poly.pdbx_strand_id
1 'polypeptide(L)'
;MKQADYITGKVGEFVTWMSERLDGDTFKHAYISRRTMTRWACENLFDAYARYLWPYGDLSGYGIPPGNSFDSNVHALETLQKELEAGLAVGDNERVHRAATGVMIWGGVTNDNRKWLNDNRNALCHIISRTRDGLNAGDTENPLFAEAHFRFTSGMSKVYSLVCDDFVIYDSRVAAALGRAIVQFCLEHGLTEVPEGLNFAWAPARHAPDAQNPAERYPGQARLTFPRLASGRVYAKWNMLASWLLTAIIDHECALKSAFGTRIESRTRRLRALEAALFMIGYDLGGGSGVGRNSDSAGSPDTAVLPRRPRRPADGGQAAEEAGEWIDCETRAQGAPFEYRLGLDAIDTRTPDARRAIRFLHSDIDETLRPLAAHFGTEPFPLANSADGVRNKTVPFGLGSAYFDATGGNPPNTSRLAAVLEDIGVFEPVILNGQRWKLRNSPPFQYKGDDSDC
;
A
#
# COMPACT_ATOMS: atom_id res chain seq x y z
N MET A 1 -13.18 4.87 25.17
CA MET A 1 -14.01 3.65 25.14
C MET A 1 -13.08 2.50 25.42
N LYS A 2 -13.41 1.65 26.38
CA LYS A 2 -12.56 0.51 26.75
C LYS A 2 -12.97 -0.73 25.95
N GLN A 3 -12.00 -1.58 25.65
CA GLN A 3 -12.22 -2.82 24.88
C GLN A 3 -13.31 -3.71 25.51
N ALA A 4 -13.29 -3.85 26.84
CA ALA A 4 -14.25 -4.68 27.58
C ALA A 4 -15.72 -4.23 27.41
N ASP A 5 -15.95 -2.94 27.15
CA ASP A 5 -17.29 -2.37 27.05
C ASP A 5 -17.81 -2.31 25.60
N TYR A 6 -16.91 -2.49 24.62
CA TYR A 6 -17.20 -2.21 23.21
C TYR A 6 -18.12 -3.23 22.56
N ILE A 7 -17.95 -4.53 22.83
CA ILE A 7 -18.70 -5.63 22.18
C ILE A 7 -20.06 -5.83 22.87
N THR A 8 -20.82 -4.75 23.02
CA THR A 8 -22.15 -4.76 23.66
C THR A 8 -23.20 -4.13 22.74
N GLY A 9 -24.49 -4.35 23.05
CA GLY A 9 -25.60 -3.79 22.28
C GLY A 9 -25.51 -4.10 20.78
N LYS A 10 -25.67 -3.07 19.94
CA LYS A 10 -25.63 -3.21 18.47
C LYS A 10 -24.30 -3.69 17.91
N VAL A 11 -23.19 -3.47 18.61
CA VAL A 11 -21.89 -4.01 18.19
C VAL A 11 -21.87 -5.53 18.40
N GLY A 12 -22.36 -6.00 19.55
CA GLY A 12 -22.50 -7.44 19.82
C GLY A 12 -23.45 -8.14 18.84
N GLU A 13 -24.60 -7.53 18.54
CA GLU A 13 -25.53 -8.03 17.52
C GLU A 13 -24.86 -8.15 16.14
N PHE A 14 -24.05 -7.16 15.75
CA PHE A 14 -23.30 -7.20 14.49
C PHE A 14 -22.22 -8.30 14.49
N VAL A 15 -21.53 -8.52 15.61
CA VAL A 15 -20.56 -9.63 15.75
C VAL A 15 -21.24 -10.97 15.49
N THR A 16 -22.39 -11.24 16.13
CA THR A 16 -23.16 -12.46 15.88
C THR A 16 -23.57 -12.55 14.41
N TRP A 17 -24.17 -11.49 13.88
CA TRP A 17 -24.65 -11.43 12.50
C TRP A 17 -23.57 -11.74 11.47
N MET A 18 -22.39 -11.12 11.60
CA MET A 18 -21.28 -11.31 10.66
C MET A 18 -20.66 -12.70 10.81
N SER A 19 -20.55 -13.22 12.04
CA SER A 19 -19.98 -14.54 12.33
C SER A 19 -20.79 -15.68 11.74
N GLU A 20 -22.11 -15.53 11.64
CA GLU A 20 -23.01 -16.50 10.98
C GLU A 20 -22.89 -16.53 9.46
N ARG A 21 -22.29 -15.49 8.86
CA ARG A 21 -22.32 -15.24 7.41
C ARG A 21 -20.95 -15.37 6.73
N LEU A 22 -19.92 -15.83 7.44
CA LEU A 22 -18.55 -15.93 6.90
C LEU A 22 -18.46 -16.83 5.66
N ASP A 23 -19.24 -17.91 5.62
CA ASP A 23 -19.30 -18.85 4.49
C ASP A 23 -20.47 -18.58 3.52
N GLY A 24 -21.35 -17.63 3.87
CA GLY A 24 -22.55 -17.31 3.11
C GLY A 24 -22.29 -16.36 1.93
N ASP A 25 -23.28 -16.23 1.05
CA ASP A 25 -23.23 -15.39 -0.14
C ASP A 25 -23.43 -13.89 0.14
N THR A 26 -23.66 -13.50 1.40
CA THR A 26 -23.78 -12.10 1.84
C THR A 26 -22.59 -11.25 1.37
N PHE A 27 -21.40 -11.87 1.26
CA PHE A 27 -20.16 -11.20 0.86
C PHE A 27 -19.73 -11.52 -0.56
N LYS A 28 -20.56 -12.22 -1.34
CA LYS A 28 -20.31 -12.49 -2.76
C LYS A 28 -20.07 -11.18 -3.49
N HIS A 29 -18.97 -11.10 -4.21
CA HIS A 29 -18.54 -9.84 -4.83
C HIS A 29 -17.68 -10.07 -6.06
N ALA A 30 -17.70 -9.12 -7.00
CA ALA A 30 -16.83 -9.14 -8.16
C ALA A 30 -16.52 -7.74 -8.66
N TYR A 31 -15.33 -7.53 -9.21
CA TYR A 31 -14.94 -6.28 -9.84
C TYR A 31 -13.88 -6.53 -10.93
N ILE A 32 -13.62 -5.52 -11.76
CA ILE A 32 -12.46 -5.50 -12.65
C ILE A 32 -11.31 -4.83 -11.90
N SER A 33 -10.23 -5.57 -11.67
CA SER A 33 -9.01 -5.03 -11.09
C SER A 33 -8.45 -4.01 -12.07
N ARG A 34 -8.33 -2.74 -11.66
CA ARG A 34 -7.72 -1.70 -12.51
C ARG A 34 -6.20 -1.86 -12.60
N ARG A 35 -5.60 -2.68 -11.74
CA ARG A 35 -4.17 -3.00 -11.76
C ARG A 35 -3.83 -4.03 -12.83
N THR A 36 -4.59 -5.11 -12.87
CA THR A 36 -4.33 -6.27 -13.74
C THR A 36 -5.26 -6.33 -14.94
N MET A 37 -6.29 -5.46 -15.00
CA MET A 37 -7.35 -5.47 -16.00
C MET A 37 -8.12 -6.80 -16.10
N THR A 38 -8.02 -7.63 -15.06
CA THR A 38 -8.69 -8.93 -14.96
C THR A 38 -9.88 -8.86 -14.01
N ARG A 39 -10.85 -9.75 -14.21
CA ARG A 39 -11.97 -9.92 -13.30
C ARG A 39 -11.51 -10.66 -12.04
N TRP A 40 -11.73 -10.04 -10.89
CA TRP A 40 -11.65 -10.69 -9.59
C TRP A 40 -13.07 -10.95 -9.07
N ALA A 41 -13.31 -12.10 -8.46
CA ALA A 41 -14.61 -12.47 -7.89
C ALA A 41 -14.42 -13.43 -6.72
N CYS A 42 -15.37 -13.42 -5.78
CA CYS A 42 -15.46 -14.34 -4.67
C CYS A 42 -16.93 -14.72 -4.39
N GLU A 43 -17.16 -15.90 -3.85
CA GLU A 43 -18.50 -16.37 -3.46
C GLU A 43 -18.85 -16.07 -2.00
N ASN A 44 -17.85 -15.91 -1.13
CA ASN A 44 -17.99 -15.57 0.29
C ASN A 44 -16.67 -14.99 0.84
N LEU A 45 -16.61 -14.67 2.15
CA LEU A 45 -15.39 -14.12 2.77
C LEU A 45 -14.21 -15.10 2.73
N PHE A 46 -14.46 -16.40 2.90
CA PHE A 46 -13.39 -17.40 2.86
C PHE A 46 -12.77 -17.50 1.46
N ASP A 47 -13.58 -17.51 0.40
CA ASP A 47 -13.10 -17.48 -0.98
C ASP A 47 -12.39 -16.16 -1.31
N ALA A 48 -12.85 -15.03 -0.76
CA ALA A 48 -12.15 -13.74 -0.90
C ALA A 48 -10.73 -13.78 -0.31
N TYR A 49 -10.55 -14.41 0.86
CA TYR A 49 -9.23 -14.66 1.44
C TYR A 49 -8.40 -15.60 0.58
N ALA A 50 -8.97 -16.72 0.11
CA ALA A 50 -8.25 -17.71 -0.69
C ALA A 50 -7.75 -17.12 -2.03
N ARG A 51 -8.44 -16.09 -2.53
CA ARG A 51 -8.10 -15.34 -3.75
C ARG A 51 -7.36 -14.03 -3.46
N TYR A 52 -6.75 -13.90 -2.29
CA TYR A 52 -5.99 -12.73 -1.91
C TYR A 52 -4.85 -12.49 -2.91
N LEU A 53 -4.74 -11.22 -3.34
CA LEU A 53 -3.73 -10.79 -4.29
C LEU A 53 -3.21 -9.40 -3.89
N TRP A 54 -1.98 -9.37 -3.38
CA TRP A 54 -1.23 -8.15 -3.08
C TRP A 54 0.25 -8.33 -3.42
N PRO A 55 0.71 -7.89 -4.60
CA PRO A 55 2.14 -7.82 -4.89
C PRO A 55 2.78 -6.78 -3.98
N TYR A 56 3.79 -7.18 -3.21
CA TYR A 56 4.57 -6.28 -2.36
C TYR A 56 5.87 -5.83 -3.06
N GLY A 57 6.42 -4.69 -2.62
CA GLY A 57 7.68 -4.15 -3.14
C GLY A 57 8.92 -5.00 -2.79
N ASP A 58 10.09 -4.59 -3.26
CA ASP A 58 11.33 -5.35 -3.08
C ASP A 58 11.73 -5.49 -1.60
N LEU A 59 11.76 -6.74 -1.12
CA LEU A 59 12.19 -7.13 0.22
C LEU A 59 13.37 -8.11 0.18
N SER A 60 14.12 -8.16 -0.93
CA SER A 60 15.29 -9.02 -1.11
C SER A 60 16.37 -8.82 -0.03
N GLY A 61 16.46 -7.61 0.55
CA GLY A 61 17.31 -7.31 1.71
C GLY A 61 17.00 -8.14 2.97
N TYR A 62 15.84 -8.79 3.02
CA TYR A 62 15.43 -9.73 4.06
C TYR A 62 15.45 -11.20 3.58
N GLY A 63 15.96 -11.47 2.37
CA GLY A 63 15.88 -12.78 1.74
C GLY A 63 14.46 -13.21 1.33
N ILE A 64 13.53 -12.24 1.24
CA ILE A 64 12.13 -12.51 0.87
C ILE A 64 11.99 -12.38 -0.65
N PRO A 65 11.60 -13.45 -1.37
CA PRO A 65 11.37 -13.37 -2.81
C PRO A 65 10.11 -12.54 -3.12
N PRO A 66 9.99 -12.01 -4.36
CA PRO A 66 8.75 -11.40 -4.83
C PRO A 66 7.56 -12.35 -4.65
N GLY A 67 6.41 -11.80 -4.28
CA GLY A 67 5.21 -12.59 -4.02
C GLY A 67 3.96 -11.73 -3.99
N ASN A 68 2.81 -12.38 -4.16
CA ASN A 68 1.52 -11.71 -4.20
C ASN A 68 0.36 -12.46 -3.51
N SER A 69 0.59 -13.70 -3.06
CA SER A 69 -0.44 -14.54 -2.44
C SER A 69 -0.58 -14.24 -0.95
N PHE A 70 -1.62 -14.80 -0.32
CA PHE A 70 -1.78 -14.69 1.13
C PHE A 70 -0.56 -15.24 1.87
N ASP A 71 -0.10 -16.43 1.50
CA ASP A 71 1.03 -17.08 2.19
C ASP A 71 2.34 -16.34 2.01
N SER A 72 2.63 -15.81 0.81
CA SER A 72 3.84 -15.00 0.60
C SER A 72 3.78 -13.70 1.41
N ASN A 73 2.60 -13.10 1.54
CA ASN A 73 2.39 -11.90 2.35
C ASN A 73 2.53 -12.18 3.85
N VAL A 74 1.95 -13.28 4.34
CA VAL A 74 2.11 -13.72 5.74
C VAL A 74 3.59 -13.96 6.03
N HIS A 75 4.30 -14.68 5.16
CA HIS A 75 5.74 -14.91 5.32
C HIS A 75 6.55 -13.61 5.39
N ALA A 76 6.26 -12.65 4.49
CA ALA A 76 6.93 -11.36 4.48
C ALA A 76 6.67 -10.57 5.78
N LEU A 77 5.40 -10.49 6.21
CA LEU A 77 5.01 -9.78 7.43
C LEU A 77 5.57 -10.44 8.70
N GLU A 78 5.56 -11.77 8.79
CA GLU A 78 6.15 -12.50 9.92
C GLU A 78 7.67 -12.25 10.02
N THR A 79 8.35 -12.16 8.88
CA THR A 79 9.78 -11.85 8.83
C THR A 79 10.06 -10.41 9.30
N LEU A 80 9.28 -9.44 8.80
CA LEU A 80 9.39 -8.04 9.21
C LEU A 80 9.01 -7.84 10.69
N GLN A 81 8.02 -8.59 11.19
CA GLN A 81 7.62 -8.61 12.59
C GLN A 81 8.78 -9.07 13.48
N LYS A 82 9.42 -10.20 13.14
CA LYS A 82 10.57 -10.71 13.89
C LYS A 82 11.70 -9.69 13.97
N GLU A 83 11.96 -8.97 12.87
CA GLU A 83 12.98 -7.92 12.84
C GLU A 83 12.60 -6.70 13.70
N LEU A 84 11.32 -6.28 13.66
CA LEU A 84 10.81 -5.21 14.54
C LEU A 84 10.91 -5.61 16.01
N GLU A 85 10.39 -6.78 16.39
CA GLU A 85 10.39 -7.27 17.77
C GLU A 85 11.81 -7.43 18.30
N ALA A 86 12.71 -8.01 17.51
CA ALA A 86 14.10 -8.18 17.91
C ALA A 86 14.82 -6.84 18.08
N GLY A 87 14.55 -5.84 17.23
CA GLY A 87 15.09 -4.49 17.39
C GLY A 87 14.54 -3.79 18.64
N LEU A 88 13.23 -3.87 18.88
CA LEU A 88 12.58 -3.29 20.05
C LEU A 88 13.09 -3.92 21.36
N ALA A 89 13.33 -5.23 21.40
CA ALA A 89 13.76 -5.96 22.59
C ALA A 89 15.12 -5.50 23.12
N VAL A 90 16.03 -5.05 22.25
CA VAL A 90 17.40 -4.61 22.62
C VAL A 90 17.60 -3.10 22.48
N GLY A 91 16.56 -2.35 22.10
CA GLY A 91 16.65 -0.90 21.88
C GLY A 91 17.42 -0.50 20.61
N ASP A 92 17.52 -1.39 19.62
CA ASP A 92 18.23 -1.13 18.35
C ASP A 92 17.34 -0.32 17.38
N ASN A 93 17.46 1.00 17.47
CA ASN A 93 16.78 1.95 16.60
C ASN A 93 17.07 1.74 15.11
N GLU A 94 18.26 1.24 14.76
CA GLU A 94 18.65 1.00 13.39
C GLU A 94 17.95 -0.20 12.79
N ARG A 95 17.86 -1.28 13.55
CA ARG A 95 17.10 -2.46 13.15
C ARG A 95 15.61 -2.14 13.04
N VAL A 96 15.05 -1.41 13.99
CA VAL A 96 13.65 -0.96 13.95
C VAL A 96 13.41 -0.03 12.75
N HIS A 97 14.33 0.90 12.45
CA HIS A 97 14.25 1.77 11.27
C HIS A 97 14.19 0.97 9.97
N ARG A 98 15.11 0.00 9.80
CA ARG A 98 15.14 -0.86 8.61
C ARG A 98 13.86 -1.66 8.48
N ALA A 99 13.42 -2.32 9.54
CA ALA A 99 12.23 -3.16 9.53
C ALA A 99 10.96 -2.36 9.27
N ALA A 100 10.79 -1.21 9.93
CA ALA A 100 9.67 -0.30 9.69
C ALA A 100 9.68 0.23 8.25
N THR A 101 10.86 0.52 7.68
CA THR A 101 10.99 0.89 6.26
C THR A 101 10.57 -0.26 5.35
N GLY A 102 10.96 -1.51 5.68
CA GLY A 102 10.51 -2.72 4.98
C GLY A 102 8.99 -2.87 4.99
N VAL A 103 8.33 -2.57 6.11
CA VAL A 103 6.86 -2.55 6.19
C VAL A 103 6.25 -1.49 5.27
N MET A 104 6.88 -0.32 5.12
CA MET A 104 6.38 0.71 4.19
C MET A 104 6.54 0.28 2.73
N ILE A 105 7.65 -0.40 2.39
CA ILE A 105 7.88 -0.97 1.06
C ILE A 105 6.85 -2.06 0.76
N TRP A 106 6.66 -2.99 1.70
CA TRP A 106 5.64 -4.05 1.60
C TRP A 106 4.24 -3.47 1.33
N GLY A 107 3.89 -2.42 2.08
CA GLY A 107 2.57 -1.80 2.04
C GLY A 107 2.36 -0.78 0.92
N GLY A 108 3.38 -0.46 0.10
CA GLY A 108 3.30 0.58 -0.95
C GLY A 108 3.04 1.99 -0.39
N VAL A 109 3.61 2.32 0.77
CA VAL A 109 3.33 3.56 1.51
C VAL A 109 4.61 4.27 1.96
N THR A 110 5.65 4.24 1.13
CA THR A 110 6.99 4.78 1.44
C THR A 110 6.97 6.29 1.67
N ASN A 111 6.50 7.11 0.72
CA ASN A 111 6.45 8.59 0.69
C ASN A 111 6.76 9.34 2.02
N ASP A 112 5.80 10.09 2.58
CA ASP A 112 5.98 10.90 3.80
C ASP A 112 6.36 10.05 5.03
N ASN A 113 6.11 8.74 5.00
CA ASN A 113 6.41 7.85 6.11
C ASN A 113 7.92 7.59 6.20
N ARG A 114 8.63 7.47 5.08
CA ARG A 114 10.07 7.24 5.06
C ARG A 114 10.85 8.45 5.56
N LYS A 115 10.45 9.64 5.13
CA LYS A 115 11.00 10.89 5.68
C LYS A 115 10.82 10.93 7.20
N TRP A 116 9.60 10.65 7.68
CA TRP A 116 9.33 10.64 9.11
C TRP A 116 10.16 9.59 9.87
N LEU A 117 10.31 8.38 9.32
CA LEU A 117 11.16 7.34 9.91
C LEU A 117 12.63 7.79 9.99
N ASN A 118 13.14 8.46 8.96
CA ASN A 118 14.50 9.02 8.97
C ASN A 118 14.66 10.13 10.01
N ASP A 119 13.71 11.07 10.07
CA ASP A 119 13.75 12.19 11.02
C ASP A 119 13.69 11.71 12.49
N ASN A 120 13.03 10.57 12.75
CA ASN A 120 12.83 10.02 14.09
C ASN A 120 13.74 8.83 14.39
N ARG A 121 14.71 8.53 13.51
CA ARG A 121 15.53 7.30 13.53
C ARG A 121 16.07 6.95 14.90
N ASN A 122 16.65 7.93 15.62
CA ASN A 122 17.27 7.72 16.93
C ASN A 122 16.28 7.52 18.09
N ALA A 123 14.98 7.68 17.86
CA ALA A 123 13.94 7.57 18.87
C ALA A 123 12.86 6.53 18.50
N LEU A 124 13.01 5.79 17.39
CA LEU A 124 11.98 4.88 16.89
C LEU A 124 11.62 3.78 17.88
N CYS A 125 12.59 3.18 18.57
CA CYS A 125 12.31 2.16 19.58
C CYS A 125 11.39 2.70 20.67
N HIS A 126 11.65 3.91 21.16
CA HIS A 126 10.83 4.57 22.16
C HIS A 126 9.43 4.89 21.62
N ILE A 127 9.35 5.53 20.45
CA ILE A 127 8.07 5.96 19.85
C ILE A 127 7.17 4.75 19.57
N ILE A 128 7.73 3.69 18.96
CA ILE A 128 6.96 2.50 18.59
C ILE A 128 6.55 1.71 19.82
N SER A 129 7.45 1.49 20.80
CA SER A 129 7.10 0.78 22.04
C SER A 129 6.03 1.52 22.82
N ARG A 130 6.19 2.84 23.02
CA ARG A 130 5.21 3.66 23.73
C ARG A 130 3.84 3.63 23.05
N THR A 131 3.82 3.69 21.71
CA THR A 131 2.57 3.61 20.96
C THR A 131 1.93 2.23 21.05
N ARG A 132 2.71 1.17 20.90
CA ARG A 132 2.26 -0.22 21.11
C ARG A 132 1.62 -0.39 22.49
N ASP A 133 2.32 0.02 23.54
CA ASP A 133 1.84 -0.13 24.92
C ASP A 133 0.55 0.68 25.14
N GLY A 134 0.45 1.87 24.55
CA GLY A 134 -0.75 2.69 24.58
C GLY A 134 -1.96 2.07 23.85
N LEU A 135 -1.72 1.39 22.71
CA LEU A 135 -2.74 0.67 21.95
C LEU A 135 -3.19 -0.61 22.69
N ASN A 136 -2.24 -1.40 23.17
CA ASN A 136 -2.48 -2.65 23.92
C ASN A 136 -3.14 -2.41 25.28
N ALA A 137 -3.07 -1.18 25.82
CA ALA A 137 -3.82 -0.81 27.03
C ALA A 137 -5.36 -0.86 26.86
N GLY A 138 -5.87 -0.95 25.62
CA GLY A 138 -7.28 -1.25 25.38
C GLY A 138 -8.24 -0.08 25.63
N ASP A 139 -7.76 1.18 25.58
CA ASP A 139 -8.58 2.38 25.77
C ASP A 139 -8.40 3.39 24.63
N THR A 140 -9.47 3.67 23.88
CA THR A 140 -9.45 4.65 22.77
C THR A 140 -9.20 6.08 23.21
N GLU A 141 -9.34 6.37 24.52
CA GLU A 141 -9.11 7.70 25.10
C GLU A 141 -7.79 7.78 25.86
N ASN A 142 -6.85 6.84 25.62
CA ASN A 142 -5.51 6.90 26.19
C ASN A 142 -4.89 8.29 25.97
N PRO A 143 -4.40 8.98 27.03
CA PRO A 143 -3.84 10.32 26.93
C PRO A 143 -2.74 10.47 25.86
N LEU A 144 -2.01 9.38 25.58
CA LEU A 144 -1.00 9.33 24.52
C LEU A 144 -1.54 9.83 23.17
N PHE A 145 -2.78 9.47 22.84
CA PHE A 145 -3.37 9.78 21.53
C PHE A 145 -3.76 11.25 21.40
N ALA A 146 -3.81 11.99 22.51
CA ALA A 146 -4.07 13.43 22.51
C ALA A 146 -2.79 14.28 22.38
N GLU A 147 -1.60 13.67 22.37
CA GLU A 147 -0.34 14.39 22.26
C GLU A 147 -0.16 15.01 20.87
N ALA A 148 0.38 16.24 20.82
CA ALA A 148 0.52 17.02 19.60
C ALA A 148 1.37 16.33 18.51
N HIS A 149 2.31 15.48 18.91
CA HIS A 149 3.22 14.76 18.01
C HIS A 149 2.82 13.30 17.80
N PHE A 150 1.63 12.88 18.24
CA PHE A 150 1.15 11.52 18.03
C PHE A 150 0.93 11.24 16.54
N ARG A 151 1.78 10.38 15.96
CA ARG A 151 1.68 9.98 14.56
C ARG A 151 0.97 8.64 14.43
N PHE A 152 -0.19 8.68 13.78
CA PHE A 152 -0.90 7.49 13.31
C PHE A 152 -1.40 7.71 11.89
N THR A 153 -0.80 7.03 10.92
CA THR A 153 -1.13 7.10 9.50
C THR A 153 -1.37 5.68 8.97
N SER A 154 -1.84 5.54 7.73
CA SER A 154 -1.98 4.22 7.08
C SER A 154 -0.65 3.45 6.96
N GLY A 155 0.49 4.16 6.95
CA GLY A 155 1.81 3.51 7.02
C GLY A 155 2.12 3.03 8.42
N MET A 156 1.94 3.90 9.42
CA MET A 156 2.20 3.53 10.81
C MET A 156 1.26 2.45 11.33
N SER A 157 0.00 2.39 10.87
CA SER A 157 -0.92 1.30 11.24
C SER A 157 -0.41 -0.07 10.83
N LYS A 158 0.31 -0.17 9.70
CA LYS A 158 0.96 -1.43 9.26
C LYS A 158 2.08 -1.82 10.20
N VAL A 159 2.92 -0.87 10.63
CA VAL A 159 3.97 -1.14 11.63
C VAL A 159 3.35 -1.59 12.95
N TYR A 160 2.33 -0.87 13.43
CA TYR A 160 1.65 -1.21 14.68
C TYR A 160 0.93 -2.56 14.61
N SER A 161 0.41 -2.96 13.44
CA SER A 161 -0.19 -4.29 13.26
C SER A 161 0.77 -5.45 13.50
N LEU A 162 2.08 -5.22 13.38
CA LEU A 162 3.11 -6.24 13.59
C LEU A 162 3.66 -6.27 15.01
N VAL A 163 3.41 -5.24 15.83
CA VAL A 163 3.98 -5.16 17.19
C VAL A 163 2.92 -5.11 18.29
N CYS A 164 1.66 -4.86 17.94
CA CYS A 164 0.52 -4.81 18.87
C CYS A 164 -0.24 -6.14 18.84
N ASP A 165 -0.95 -6.43 19.94
CA ASP A 165 -1.69 -7.69 20.09
C ASP A 165 -3.00 -7.63 19.29
N ASP A 166 -3.26 -8.68 18.49
CA ASP A 166 -4.48 -8.83 17.67
C ASP A 166 -4.85 -7.58 16.85
N PHE A 167 -3.85 -6.81 16.42
CA PHE A 167 -4.06 -5.51 15.79
C PHE A 167 -4.09 -5.60 14.28
N VAL A 168 -5.24 -5.27 13.68
CA VAL A 168 -5.47 -5.41 12.24
C VAL A 168 -4.87 -4.23 11.46
N ILE A 169 -4.51 -4.46 10.20
CA ILE A 169 -4.21 -3.38 9.25
C ILE A 169 -5.53 -2.77 8.80
N TYR A 170 -5.93 -1.68 9.46
CA TYR A 170 -7.12 -0.93 9.07
C TYR A 170 -6.82 -0.05 7.84
N ASP A 171 -6.76 -0.68 6.67
CA ASP A 171 -6.64 -0.01 5.37
C ASP A 171 -7.98 0.56 4.89
N SER A 172 -7.93 1.55 3.99
CA SER A 172 -9.12 2.12 3.36
C SER A 172 -10.03 1.08 2.70
N ARG A 173 -9.47 -0.01 2.17
CA ARG A 173 -10.26 -1.13 1.61
C ARG A 173 -10.96 -1.94 2.70
N VAL A 174 -10.25 -2.25 3.79
CA VAL A 174 -10.86 -2.94 4.94
C VAL A 174 -12.03 -2.11 5.49
N ALA A 175 -11.84 -0.79 5.63
CA ALA A 175 -12.89 0.15 6.05
C ALA A 175 -14.10 0.13 5.09
N ALA A 176 -13.87 0.10 3.77
CA ALA A 176 -14.92 0.05 2.76
C ALA A 176 -15.74 -1.25 2.84
N ALA A 177 -15.08 -2.41 2.90
CA ALA A 177 -15.77 -3.68 3.01
C ALA A 177 -16.54 -3.83 4.32
N LEU A 178 -15.94 -3.40 5.44
CA LEU A 178 -16.59 -3.41 6.75
C LEU A 178 -17.81 -2.47 6.78
N GLY A 179 -17.69 -1.27 6.23
CA GLY A 179 -18.81 -0.34 6.10
C GLY A 179 -19.97 -0.94 5.28
N ARG A 180 -19.67 -1.64 4.18
CA ARG A 180 -20.70 -2.33 3.37
C ARG A 180 -21.41 -3.42 4.18
N ALA A 181 -20.66 -4.19 4.96
CA ALA A 181 -21.22 -5.20 5.85
C ALA A 181 -22.18 -4.57 6.88
N ILE A 182 -21.79 -3.43 7.45
CA ILE A 182 -22.57 -2.68 8.44
C ILE A 182 -23.83 -2.10 7.81
N VAL A 183 -23.76 -1.59 6.58
CA VAL A 183 -24.96 -1.16 5.84
C VAL A 183 -25.93 -2.31 5.66
N GLN A 184 -25.45 -3.48 5.23
CA GLN A 184 -26.29 -4.66 5.06
C GLN A 184 -26.95 -5.07 6.38
N PHE A 185 -26.18 -5.12 7.47
CA PHE A 185 -26.70 -5.37 8.81
C PHE A 185 -27.79 -4.36 9.20
N CYS A 186 -27.54 -3.06 9.02
CA CYS A 186 -28.51 -2.01 9.32
C CYS A 186 -29.80 -2.18 8.52
N LEU A 187 -29.72 -2.49 7.23
CA LEU A 187 -30.88 -2.72 6.38
C LEU A 187 -31.70 -3.93 6.83
N GLU A 188 -31.04 -5.06 7.14
CA GLU A 188 -31.69 -6.28 7.64
C GLU A 188 -32.38 -6.07 9.00
N HIS A 189 -31.86 -5.17 9.83
CA HIS A 189 -32.40 -4.85 11.15
C HIS A 189 -33.31 -3.60 11.16
N GLY A 190 -33.62 -3.03 9.99
CA GLY A 190 -34.50 -1.86 9.86
C GLY A 190 -33.93 -0.58 10.48
N LEU A 191 -32.61 -0.47 10.62
CA LEU A 191 -31.94 0.71 11.18
C LEU A 191 -31.84 1.82 10.12
N THR A 192 -32.22 3.04 10.51
CA THR A 192 -32.17 4.21 9.63
C THR A 192 -30.86 4.99 9.73
N GLU A 193 -30.03 4.68 10.73
CA GLU A 193 -28.74 5.32 11.01
C GLU A 193 -27.73 4.26 11.44
N VAL A 194 -26.44 4.52 11.19
CA VAL A 194 -25.36 3.61 11.60
C VAL A 194 -25.15 3.75 13.12
N PRO A 195 -25.23 2.67 13.91
CA PRO A 195 -24.93 2.73 15.35
C PRO A 195 -23.56 3.32 15.63
N GLU A 196 -23.41 4.11 16.69
CA GLU A 196 -22.18 4.84 17.01
C GLU A 196 -20.94 3.93 17.03
N GLY A 197 -21.03 2.75 17.67
CA GLY A 197 -19.95 1.77 17.75
C GLY A 197 -19.61 1.06 16.43
N LEU A 198 -20.43 1.23 15.39
CA LEU A 198 -20.24 0.68 14.04
C LEU A 198 -19.98 1.78 13.01
N ASN A 199 -19.86 3.04 13.42
CA ASN A 199 -19.71 4.17 12.50
C ASN A 199 -18.25 4.37 12.03
N PHE A 200 -17.65 3.30 11.52
CA PHE A 200 -16.25 3.22 11.15
C PHE A 200 -15.84 4.25 10.10
N ALA A 201 -14.83 5.06 10.41
CA ALA A 201 -14.35 6.07 9.48
C ALA A 201 -13.64 5.45 8.27
N TRP A 202 -13.89 5.99 7.08
CA TRP A 202 -13.40 5.45 5.80
C TRP A 202 -12.60 6.48 5.00
N ALA A 203 -11.81 6.02 4.02
CA ALA A 203 -11.10 6.89 3.08
C ALA A 203 -11.34 6.44 1.63
N PRO A 204 -11.48 7.37 0.68
CA PRO A 204 -11.63 7.02 -0.72
C PRO A 204 -10.36 6.40 -1.29
N ALA A 205 -10.50 5.74 -2.44
CA ALA A 205 -9.36 5.36 -3.23
C ALA A 205 -8.52 6.60 -3.56
N ARG A 206 -7.20 6.48 -3.44
CA ARG A 206 -6.30 7.49 -4.03
C ARG A 206 -6.38 7.34 -5.54
N HIS A 207 -6.68 8.43 -6.22
CA HIS A 207 -6.73 8.52 -7.67
C HIS A 207 -6.34 9.93 -8.09
N ALA A 208 -5.81 10.05 -9.31
CA ALA A 208 -5.56 11.35 -9.92
C ALA A 208 -6.89 12.12 -10.07
N PRO A 209 -6.90 13.46 -9.98
CA PRO A 209 -8.11 14.28 -10.09
C PRO A 209 -8.96 14.05 -11.35
N ASP A 210 -8.37 13.49 -12.41
CA ASP A 210 -8.96 13.26 -13.73
C ASP A 210 -9.19 11.76 -14.05
N ALA A 211 -9.09 10.87 -13.05
CA ALA A 211 -9.30 9.44 -13.27
C ALA A 211 -10.69 9.14 -13.83
N GLN A 212 -10.76 8.59 -15.04
CA GLN A 212 -12.03 8.34 -15.74
C GLN A 212 -12.90 7.20 -15.14
N ASN A 213 -12.38 6.47 -14.16
CA ASN A 213 -13.10 5.41 -13.45
C ASN A 213 -12.37 5.09 -12.12
N PRO A 214 -12.47 5.93 -11.08
CA PRO A 214 -11.85 5.63 -9.79
C PRO A 214 -12.51 4.40 -9.16
N ALA A 215 -11.76 3.69 -8.32
CA ALA A 215 -12.36 2.60 -7.54
C ALA A 215 -13.36 3.17 -6.53
N GLU A 216 -14.58 2.62 -6.50
CA GLU A 216 -15.61 3.07 -5.57
C GLU A 216 -15.36 2.42 -4.21
N ARG A 217 -15.18 3.22 -3.16
CA ARG A 217 -14.91 2.71 -1.81
C ARG A 217 -15.88 3.26 -0.79
N TYR A 218 -16.80 4.15 -1.17
CA TYR A 218 -17.78 4.66 -0.25
C TYR A 218 -18.79 3.56 0.07
N PRO A 219 -18.90 3.14 1.35
CA PRO A 219 -19.82 2.08 1.71
C PRO A 219 -21.24 2.57 1.97
N GLY A 220 -21.45 3.88 2.12
CA GLY A 220 -22.70 4.45 2.59
C GLY A 220 -23.85 4.33 1.59
N GLN A 221 -25.06 4.20 2.11
CA GLN A 221 -26.29 4.11 1.33
C GLN A 221 -27.41 4.90 2.02
N ALA A 222 -28.06 5.80 1.28
CA ALA A 222 -29.12 6.67 1.80
C ALA A 222 -28.68 7.42 3.08
N ARG A 223 -29.33 7.16 4.22
CA ARG A 223 -29.03 7.80 5.52
C ARG A 223 -27.93 7.10 6.31
N LEU A 224 -27.50 5.91 5.88
CA LEU A 224 -26.41 5.16 6.48
C LEU A 224 -25.08 5.72 5.95
N THR A 225 -24.54 6.70 6.68
CA THR A 225 -23.33 7.43 6.28
C THR A 225 -22.18 7.17 7.24
N PHE A 226 -20.95 7.32 6.75
CA PHE A 226 -19.73 7.05 7.51
C PHE A 226 -18.81 8.27 7.50
N PRO A 227 -18.13 8.59 8.62
CA PRO A 227 -17.22 9.72 8.70
C PRO A 227 -15.96 9.50 7.87
N ARG A 228 -15.31 10.60 7.49
CA ARG A 228 -14.01 10.57 6.81
C ARG A 228 -12.91 10.17 7.81
N LEU A 229 -12.05 9.24 7.41
CA LEU A 229 -10.88 8.85 8.18
C LEU A 229 -9.83 9.96 8.13
N ALA A 230 -9.43 10.42 9.30
CA ALA A 230 -8.35 11.38 9.51
C ALA A 230 -7.20 10.72 10.25
N SER A 231 -5.96 11.17 10.02
CA SER A 231 -4.77 10.68 10.73
C SER A 231 -4.77 11.01 12.22
N GLY A 232 -3.81 10.43 12.96
CA GLY A 232 -3.62 10.67 14.39
C GLY A 232 -4.67 9.95 15.22
N ARG A 233 -5.18 10.62 16.27
CA ARG A 233 -6.12 10.05 17.24
C ARG A 233 -7.34 9.36 16.62
N VAL A 234 -7.93 10.00 15.60
CA VAL A 234 -9.12 9.46 14.92
C VAL A 234 -8.81 8.12 14.26
N TYR A 235 -7.67 8.03 13.56
CA TYR A 235 -7.23 6.77 12.95
C TYR A 235 -6.99 5.70 14.02
N ALA A 236 -6.21 6.02 15.06
CA ALA A 236 -5.88 5.07 16.12
C ALA A 236 -7.13 4.48 16.77
N LYS A 237 -8.10 5.34 17.13
CA LYS A 237 -9.40 4.92 17.67
C LYS A 237 -10.10 3.92 16.75
N TRP A 238 -10.28 4.24 15.47
CA TRP A 238 -11.01 3.36 14.56
C TRP A 238 -10.25 2.07 14.24
N ASN A 239 -8.92 2.10 14.21
CA ASN A 239 -8.12 0.89 14.06
C ASN A 239 -8.22 -0.01 15.29
N MET A 240 -8.24 0.54 16.50
CA MET A 240 -8.46 -0.22 17.75
C MET A 240 -9.84 -0.88 17.72
N LEU A 241 -10.89 -0.11 17.45
CA LEU A 241 -12.26 -0.63 17.37
C LEU A 241 -12.40 -1.72 16.29
N ALA A 242 -11.76 -1.55 15.13
CA ALA A 242 -11.79 -2.55 14.06
C ALA A 242 -11.05 -3.82 14.48
N SER A 243 -9.92 -3.69 15.18
CA SER A 243 -9.17 -4.82 15.72
C SER A 243 -10.01 -5.61 16.72
N TRP A 244 -10.64 -4.91 17.68
CA TRP A 244 -11.51 -5.54 18.67
C TRP A 244 -12.73 -6.22 18.04
N LEU A 245 -13.34 -5.57 17.05
CA LEU A 245 -14.49 -6.10 16.34
C LEU A 245 -14.16 -7.38 15.57
N LEU A 246 -13.12 -7.34 14.73
CA LEU A 246 -12.72 -8.47 13.91
C LEU A 246 -12.21 -9.63 14.77
N THR A 247 -11.54 -9.33 15.89
CA THR A 247 -11.16 -10.31 16.90
C THR A 247 -12.38 -10.99 17.51
N ALA A 248 -13.38 -10.22 17.93
CA ALA A 248 -14.62 -10.78 18.48
C ALA A 248 -15.37 -11.65 17.46
N ILE A 249 -15.33 -11.31 16.17
CA ILE A 249 -15.92 -12.10 15.10
C ILE A 249 -15.21 -13.45 14.95
N ILE A 250 -13.88 -13.48 14.84
CA ILE A 250 -13.16 -14.75 14.64
C ILE A 250 -13.20 -15.68 15.88
N ASP A 251 -13.42 -15.11 17.06
CA ASP A 251 -13.54 -15.85 18.32
C ASP A 251 -14.98 -16.30 18.62
N HIS A 252 -15.96 -15.80 17.87
CA HIS A 252 -17.36 -16.19 18.02
C HIS A 252 -17.57 -17.66 17.63
N GLU A 253 -18.47 -18.37 18.32
CA GLU A 253 -18.69 -19.80 18.11
C GLU A 253 -19.12 -20.16 16.67
N CYS A 254 -19.90 -19.30 16.01
CA CYS A 254 -20.30 -19.47 14.61
C CYS A 254 -19.09 -19.39 13.67
N ALA A 255 -18.15 -18.48 13.94
CA ALA A 255 -16.93 -18.37 13.14
C ALA A 255 -16.02 -19.59 13.33
N LEU A 256 -15.94 -20.15 14.55
CA LEU A 256 -15.19 -21.39 14.81
C LEU A 256 -15.77 -22.60 14.07
N LYS A 257 -17.06 -22.59 13.75
CA LYS A 257 -17.75 -23.62 12.94
C LYS A 257 -17.63 -23.38 11.42
N SER A 258 -17.26 -22.16 11.00
CA SER A 258 -17.10 -21.78 9.59
C SER A 258 -15.82 -22.36 8.95
N ALA A 259 -15.64 -22.13 7.65
CA ALA A 259 -14.40 -22.49 6.96
C ALA A 259 -13.16 -21.79 7.56
N PHE A 260 -13.30 -20.56 8.08
CA PHE A 260 -12.19 -19.90 8.79
C PHE A 260 -11.79 -20.69 10.04
N GLY A 261 -12.75 -21.10 10.86
CA GLY A 261 -12.50 -21.84 12.11
C GLY A 261 -11.98 -23.26 11.89
N THR A 262 -12.50 -23.94 10.87
CA THR A 262 -12.23 -25.37 10.63
C THR A 262 -11.01 -25.63 9.74
N ARG A 263 -10.60 -24.68 8.89
CA ARG A 263 -9.50 -24.86 7.92
C ARG A 263 -8.25 -24.05 8.23
N ILE A 264 -8.32 -23.09 9.15
CA ILE A 264 -7.17 -22.26 9.55
C ILE A 264 -6.96 -22.44 11.05
N GLU A 265 -5.93 -23.21 11.41
CA GLU A 265 -5.67 -23.63 12.80
C GLU A 265 -5.29 -22.46 13.71
N SER A 266 -4.37 -21.60 13.25
CA SER A 266 -3.87 -20.46 14.03
C SER A 266 -4.90 -19.35 14.12
N ARG A 267 -5.22 -18.92 15.33
CA ARG A 267 -6.09 -17.76 15.61
C ARG A 267 -5.57 -16.49 14.94
N THR A 268 -4.27 -16.23 15.04
CA THR A 268 -3.63 -15.07 14.39
C THR A 268 -3.76 -15.13 12.86
N ARG A 269 -3.58 -16.32 12.26
CA ARG A 269 -3.80 -16.49 10.81
C ARG A 269 -5.27 -16.33 10.43
N ARG A 270 -6.23 -16.75 11.27
CA ARG A 270 -7.67 -16.48 11.06
C ARG A 270 -7.96 -14.99 11.01
N LEU A 271 -7.41 -14.21 11.95
CA LEU A 271 -7.60 -12.76 11.97
C LEU A 271 -7.04 -12.10 10.71
N ARG A 272 -5.81 -12.49 10.31
CA ARG A 272 -5.18 -12.00 9.06
C ARG A 272 -5.94 -12.42 7.81
N ALA A 273 -6.49 -13.62 7.78
CA ALA A 273 -7.31 -14.09 6.66
C ALA A 273 -8.61 -13.27 6.56
N LEU A 274 -9.29 -12.97 7.67
CA LEU A 274 -10.49 -12.13 7.65
C LEU A 274 -10.16 -10.70 7.18
N GLU A 275 -9.07 -10.12 7.68
CA GLU A 275 -8.55 -8.83 7.20
C GLU A 275 -8.26 -8.85 5.69
N ALA A 276 -7.58 -9.89 5.21
CA ALA A 276 -7.25 -10.10 3.80
C ALA A 276 -8.50 -10.21 2.92
N ALA A 277 -9.53 -10.94 3.38
CA ALA A 277 -10.81 -11.04 2.68
C ALA A 277 -11.49 -9.67 2.53
N LEU A 278 -11.59 -8.91 3.62
CA LEU A 278 -12.15 -7.55 3.62
C LEU A 278 -11.36 -6.61 2.73
N PHE A 279 -10.03 -6.72 2.74
CA PHE A 279 -9.14 -5.94 1.90
C PHE A 279 -9.36 -6.19 0.40
N MET A 280 -9.57 -7.45 -0.01
CA MET A 280 -9.87 -7.75 -1.41
C MET A 280 -11.24 -7.22 -1.82
N ILE A 281 -12.27 -7.50 -1.02
CA ILE A 281 -13.63 -7.03 -1.28
C ILE A 281 -13.69 -5.50 -1.39
N GLY A 282 -13.01 -4.81 -0.49
CA GLY A 282 -13.04 -3.36 -0.40
C GLY A 282 -12.19 -2.64 -1.43
N TYR A 283 -11.56 -3.37 -2.36
CA TYR A 283 -10.83 -2.76 -3.48
C TYR A 283 -11.72 -1.81 -4.28
N ASP A 284 -12.90 -2.29 -4.68
CA ASP A 284 -13.93 -1.57 -5.42
C ASP A 284 -15.31 -2.16 -5.10
N LEU A 285 -16.19 -1.38 -4.45
CA LEU A 285 -17.55 -1.75 -4.10
C LEU A 285 -18.54 -1.55 -5.28
N GLY A 286 -18.15 -0.82 -6.33
CA GLY A 286 -19.00 -0.50 -7.49
C GLY A 286 -19.09 -1.63 -8.53
N GLY A 287 -18.28 -2.68 -8.39
CA GLY A 287 -18.36 -3.88 -9.23
C GLY A 287 -19.67 -4.64 -8.97
N GLY A 288 -20.53 -4.71 -9.99
CA GLY A 288 -21.93 -5.09 -9.86
C GLY A 288 -22.20 -6.39 -9.09
N SER A 289 -22.95 -6.26 -8.00
CA SER A 289 -23.87 -7.31 -7.55
C SER A 289 -25.06 -7.30 -8.51
N GLY A 290 -25.33 -8.42 -9.18
CA GLY A 290 -26.50 -8.61 -10.04
C GLY A 290 -27.81 -8.67 -9.26
N VAL A 291 -28.19 -7.58 -8.59
CA VAL A 291 -29.52 -7.38 -8.01
C VAL A 291 -30.15 -6.18 -8.73
N GLY A 292 -31.24 -6.45 -9.44
CA GLY A 292 -31.83 -5.59 -10.47
C GLY A 292 -32.10 -4.15 -10.01
N ARG A 293 -31.51 -3.20 -10.74
CA ARG A 293 -32.12 -1.88 -10.90
C ARG A 293 -33.17 -2.00 -12.00
N ASN A 294 -34.41 -2.27 -11.62
CA ASN A 294 -35.56 -1.86 -12.44
C ASN A 294 -35.60 -0.34 -12.42
N SER A 295 -35.17 0.28 -13.52
CA SER A 295 -35.56 1.65 -13.84
C SER A 295 -36.61 1.60 -14.94
N ASP A 296 -37.87 1.48 -14.51
CA ASP A 296 -38.99 1.94 -15.30
C ASP A 296 -38.98 3.47 -15.33
N SER A 297 -38.67 4.05 -16.47
CA SER A 297 -39.26 5.32 -16.90
C SER A 297 -39.00 5.53 -18.40
N ALA A 298 -40.10 5.62 -19.13
CA ALA A 298 -40.22 5.64 -20.57
C ALA A 298 -39.91 7.00 -21.23
N GLY A 299 -39.58 6.93 -22.53
CA GLY A 299 -39.63 8.01 -23.53
C GLY A 299 -38.32 8.77 -23.74
N SER A 300 -37.76 8.99 -24.93
CA SER A 300 -38.16 8.76 -26.34
C SER A 300 -36.89 8.93 -27.23
N PRO A 301 -36.94 8.69 -28.57
CA PRO A 301 -35.85 8.06 -29.32
C PRO A 301 -34.99 9.00 -30.19
N ASP A 302 -34.05 8.37 -30.91
CA ASP A 302 -33.25 8.83 -32.05
C ASP A 302 -31.93 9.58 -31.78
N THR A 303 -30.82 8.86 -31.98
CA THR A 303 -29.96 9.11 -33.16
C THR A 303 -29.00 7.93 -33.38
N ALA A 304 -29.10 7.34 -34.56
CA ALA A 304 -28.24 6.27 -35.04
C ALA A 304 -26.82 6.79 -35.36
N VAL A 305 -25.79 6.08 -34.89
CA VAL A 305 -24.44 6.16 -35.46
C VAL A 305 -23.90 4.74 -35.67
N LEU A 306 -23.49 4.50 -36.92
CA LEU A 306 -23.08 3.24 -37.54
C LEU A 306 -21.87 2.54 -36.87
N PRO A 307 -21.71 1.22 -37.04
CA PRO A 307 -20.64 0.44 -36.43
C PRO A 307 -19.32 0.58 -37.20
N ARG A 308 -18.22 0.89 -36.51
CA ARG A 308 -16.86 0.81 -37.06
C ARG A 308 -16.23 -0.54 -36.75
N ARG A 309 -15.80 -1.23 -37.81
CA ARG A 309 -15.07 -2.51 -37.83
C ARG A 309 -13.73 -2.47 -37.05
N PRO A 310 -13.23 -3.63 -36.59
CA PRO A 310 -12.07 -3.73 -35.71
C PRO A 310 -10.75 -3.46 -36.47
N ARG A 311 -9.84 -2.72 -35.83
CA ARG A 311 -8.44 -2.62 -36.26
C ARG A 311 -7.63 -3.74 -35.57
N ARG A 312 -6.81 -4.42 -36.37
CA ARG A 312 -5.84 -5.46 -35.94
C ARG A 312 -4.85 -4.91 -34.90
N PRO A 313 -4.31 -5.76 -34.01
CA PRO A 313 -3.34 -5.35 -33.00
C PRO A 313 -1.98 -5.06 -33.64
N ALA A 314 -1.30 -4.03 -33.13
CA ALA A 314 0.12 -3.84 -33.36
C ALA A 314 0.88 -4.61 -32.29
N ASP A 315 1.88 -5.39 -32.73
CA ASP A 315 2.85 -6.10 -31.91
C ASP A 315 3.50 -5.16 -30.87
N GLY A 316 3.55 -5.65 -29.64
CA GLY A 316 4.06 -4.93 -28.47
C GLY A 316 3.62 -5.54 -27.14
N GLY A 317 2.85 -6.63 -27.17
CA GLY A 317 2.45 -7.39 -25.99
C GLY A 317 3.58 -8.32 -25.56
N GLN A 318 4.17 -8.02 -24.41
CA GLN A 318 4.57 -9.01 -23.37
C GLN A 318 5.31 -8.35 -22.18
N ALA A 319 5.84 -7.13 -22.31
CA ALA A 319 6.59 -6.48 -21.20
C ALA A 319 5.75 -5.53 -20.31
N ALA A 320 4.47 -5.30 -20.63
CA ALA A 320 3.63 -4.33 -19.93
C ALA A 320 2.69 -4.96 -18.87
N GLU A 321 2.65 -6.29 -18.76
CA GLU A 321 1.66 -7.01 -17.94
C GLU A 321 2.01 -7.10 -16.45
N GLU A 322 3.22 -6.71 -16.04
CA GLU A 322 3.73 -6.97 -14.68
C GLU A 322 4.27 -5.72 -13.94
N ALA A 323 4.07 -4.52 -14.46
CA ALA A 323 4.59 -3.31 -13.84
C ALA A 323 3.77 -2.87 -12.61
N GLY A 324 4.44 -2.58 -11.49
CA GLY A 324 3.83 -2.14 -10.23
C GLY A 324 3.06 -0.81 -10.31
N GLU A 325 2.41 -0.43 -9.21
CA GLU A 325 1.70 0.87 -9.13
C GLU A 325 2.65 2.05 -9.32
N TRP A 326 2.09 3.13 -9.87
CA TRP A 326 2.74 4.43 -9.89
C TRP A 326 2.82 5.00 -8.46
N ILE A 327 4.03 5.35 -8.05
CA ILE A 327 4.41 5.87 -6.74
C ILE A 327 4.75 7.34 -6.92
N ASP A 328 4.05 8.21 -6.20
CA ASP A 328 4.34 9.65 -6.18
C ASP A 328 5.75 9.92 -5.61
N CYS A 329 6.49 10.80 -6.25
CA CYS A 329 7.83 11.22 -5.86
C CYS A 329 8.06 12.69 -6.26
N GLU A 330 9.09 13.31 -5.69
CA GLU A 330 9.43 14.70 -5.99
C GLU A 330 10.92 14.83 -6.29
N THR A 331 11.25 15.62 -7.31
CA THR A 331 12.66 15.91 -7.59
C THR A 331 13.22 16.80 -6.49
N ARG A 332 14.42 16.48 -6.00
CA ARG A 332 15.01 17.18 -4.85
C ARG A 332 15.29 18.68 -5.11
N ALA A 333 15.46 19.08 -6.38
CA ALA A 333 15.96 20.43 -6.74
C ALA A 333 14.86 21.47 -6.78
N GLN A 334 13.72 21.08 -7.34
CA GLN A 334 12.61 21.98 -7.62
C GLN A 334 11.34 21.55 -6.90
N GLY A 335 11.37 20.44 -6.14
CA GLY A 335 10.17 19.82 -5.56
C GLY A 335 9.17 19.41 -6.65
N ALA A 336 9.64 19.23 -7.90
CA ALA A 336 8.74 19.00 -9.02
C ALA A 336 8.13 17.59 -8.88
N PRO A 337 6.79 17.47 -8.81
CA PRO A 337 6.13 16.20 -8.61
C PRO A 337 6.22 15.33 -9.87
N PHE A 338 6.42 14.05 -9.66
CA PHE A 338 6.38 13.02 -10.69
C PHE A 338 5.94 11.69 -10.06
N GLU A 339 5.60 10.72 -10.89
CA GLU A 339 5.32 9.36 -10.46
C GLU A 339 6.37 8.43 -11.04
N TYR A 340 6.72 7.36 -10.32
CA TYR A 340 7.54 6.29 -10.84
C TYR A 340 6.93 4.92 -10.57
N ARG A 341 7.32 3.90 -11.34
CA ARG A 341 7.00 2.51 -11.02
C ARG A 341 8.23 1.65 -11.25
N LEU A 342 8.34 0.59 -10.46
CA LEU A 342 9.37 -0.43 -10.60
C LEU A 342 8.79 -1.56 -11.46
N GLY A 343 9.40 -1.80 -12.61
CA GLY A 343 9.17 -2.98 -13.44
C GLY A 343 10.27 -4.02 -13.22
N LEU A 344 10.14 -5.16 -13.88
CA LEU A 344 11.15 -6.24 -13.80
C LEU A 344 12.48 -5.84 -14.43
N ASP A 345 12.43 -5.11 -15.55
CA ASP A 345 13.60 -4.76 -16.37
C ASP A 345 13.90 -3.25 -16.40
N ALA A 346 13.04 -2.42 -15.79
CA ALA A 346 13.13 -0.98 -15.90
C ALA A 346 12.43 -0.22 -14.76
N ILE A 347 12.88 1.01 -14.55
CA ILE A 347 12.18 2.04 -13.78
C ILE A 347 11.49 2.97 -14.78
N ASP A 348 10.17 3.08 -14.72
CA ASP A 348 9.43 4.07 -15.51
C ASP A 348 9.13 5.31 -14.64
N THR A 349 9.26 6.51 -15.19
CA THR A 349 8.88 7.78 -14.53
C THR A 349 7.99 8.62 -15.43
N ARG A 350 7.02 9.34 -14.88
CA ARG A 350 6.17 10.27 -15.64
C ARG A 350 5.81 11.48 -14.79
N THR A 351 5.54 12.62 -15.42
CA THR A 351 4.84 13.72 -14.70
C THR A 351 3.34 13.47 -14.73
N PRO A 352 2.57 14.02 -13.79
CA PRO A 352 1.11 13.86 -13.75
C PRO A 352 0.42 14.17 -15.09
N ASP A 353 0.92 15.19 -15.81
CA ASP A 353 0.35 15.62 -17.10
C ASP A 353 0.97 14.94 -18.34
N ALA A 354 1.97 14.06 -18.16
CA ALA A 354 2.68 13.48 -19.31
C ALA A 354 1.97 12.25 -19.87
N ARG A 355 1.67 12.30 -21.17
CA ARG A 355 1.15 11.14 -21.93
C ARG A 355 2.15 10.00 -22.12
N ARG A 356 3.44 10.22 -21.84
CA ARG A 356 4.50 9.22 -22.02
C ARG A 356 5.42 9.18 -20.80
N ALA A 357 5.73 7.97 -20.36
CA ALA A 357 6.73 7.73 -19.35
C ALA A 357 8.14 7.75 -19.95
N ILE A 358 9.11 8.17 -19.16
CA ILE A 358 10.54 7.98 -19.39
C ILE A 358 10.90 6.64 -18.75
N ARG A 359 11.39 5.71 -19.56
CA ARG A 359 11.84 4.38 -19.12
C ARG A 359 13.36 4.41 -18.92
N PHE A 360 13.81 3.94 -17.78
CA PHE A 360 15.22 3.72 -17.44
C PHE A 360 15.44 2.22 -17.30
N LEU A 361 16.09 1.58 -18.26
CA LEU A 361 16.36 0.14 -18.18
C LEU A 361 17.32 -0.15 -17.01
N HIS A 362 17.16 -1.29 -16.34
CA HIS A 362 18.07 -1.71 -15.28
C HIS A 362 19.51 -1.83 -15.80
N SER A 363 19.70 -2.31 -17.04
CA SER A 363 21.00 -2.34 -17.70
C SER A 363 21.65 -0.96 -17.81
N ASP A 364 20.86 0.04 -18.19
CA ASP A 364 21.31 1.41 -18.37
C ASP A 364 21.65 2.06 -17.02
N ILE A 365 20.86 1.74 -15.98
CA ILE A 365 21.14 2.16 -14.61
C ILE A 365 22.46 1.54 -14.15
N ASP A 366 22.68 0.24 -14.35
CA ASP A 366 23.92 -0.43 -13.95
C ASP A 366 25.15 0.13 -14.68
N GLU A 367 25.02 0.42 -15.97
CA GLU A 367 26.07 1.09 -16.76
C GLU A 367 26.32 2.53 -16.33
N THR A 368 25.30 3.22 -15.82
CA THR A 368 25.41 4.56 -15.22
C THR A 368 26.10 4.50 -13.86
N LEU A 369 25.79 3.50 -13.04
CA LEU A 369 26.28 3.38 -11.67
C LEU A 369 27.73 2.89 -11.59
N ARG A 370 28.17 2.03 -12.51
CA ARG A 370 29.57 1.54 -12.58
C ARG A 370 30.63 2.65 -12.61
N PRO A 371 30.57 3.64 -13.52
CA PRO A 371 31.57 4.71 -13.56
C PRO A 371 31.44 5.68 -12.38
N LEU A 372 30.25 5.88 -11.81
CA LEU A 372 30.10 6.63 -10.55
C LEU A 372 30.79 5.92 -9.40
N ALA A 373 30.60 4.60 -9.27
CA ALA A 373 31.25 3.79 -8.26
C ALA A 373 32.78 3.76 -8.42
N ALA A 374 33.28 3.67 -9.65
CA ALA A 374 34.71 3.70 -9.95
C ALA A 374 35.34 5.06 -9.64
N HIS A 375 34.63 6.16 -9.89
CA HIS A 375 35.16 7.51 -9.70
C HIS A 375 35.05 8.02 -8.27
N PHE A 376 33.91 7.76 -7.61
CA PHE A 376 33.60 8.31 -6.29
C PHE A 376 33.65 7.26 -5.17
N GLY A 377 33.55 5.97 -5.46
CA GLY A 377 33.40 4.95 -4.42
C GLY A 377 32.17 5.23 -3.55
N THR A 378 32.40 5.51 -2.26
CA THR A 378 31.38 5.94 -1.29
C THR A 378 31.39 7.45 -1.02
N GLU A 379 32.22 8.22 -1.74
CA GLU A 379 32.27 9.67 -1.61
C GLU A 379 31.09 10.36 -2.34
N PRO A 380 30.73 11.60 -1.96
CA PRO A 380 29.58 12.29 -2.55
C PRO A 380 29.82 12.79 -3.99
N PHE A 381 28.92 12.42 -4.90
CA PHE A 381 28.88 12.87 -6.29
C PHE A 381 27.73 13.87 -6.57
N PRO A 382 27.88 14.79 -7.54
CA PRO A 382 26.85 15.77 -7.89
C PRO A 382 25.80 15.21 -8.89
N LEU A 383 24.66 15.91 -9.01
CA LEU A 383 23.64 15.58 -10.03
C LEU A 383 24.16 15.75 -11.46
N ALA A 384 24.89 16.84 -11.74
CA ALA A 384 25.50 17.15 -13.04
C ALA A 384 24.58 16.91 -14.26
N ASN A 385 23.37 17.47 -14.27
CA ASN A 385 22.33 17.15 -15.26
C ASN A 385 21.96 18.30 -16.22
N SER A 386 22.79 19.35 -16.31
CA SER A 386 22.59 20.41 -17.31
C SER A 386 22.72 19.84 -18.72
N ALA A 387 21.68 19.93 -19.55
CA ALA A 387 21.69 19.35 -20.90
C ALA A 387 22.86 19.87 -21.73
N ASP A 388 23.04 21.20 -21.79
CA ASP A 388 24.12 21.82 -22.56
C ASP A 388 25.48 21.60 -21.88
N GLY A 389 25.52 21.67 -20.56
CA GLY A 389 26.78 21.54 -19.82
C GLY A 389 27.36 20.12 -19.84
N VAL A 390 26.50 19.10 -19.82
CA VAL A 390 26.93 17.69 -19.99
C VAL A 390 27.43 17.45 -21.41
N ARG A 391 26.65 17.87 -22.43
CA ARG A 391 27.01 17.68 -23.84
C ARG A 391 28.30 18.41 -24.23
N ASN A 392 28.50 19.60 -23.68
CA ASN A 392 29.70 20.41 -23.92
C ASN A 392 30.83 20.10 -22.93
N LYS A 393 30.66 19.13 -22.01
CA LYS A 393 31.63 18.73 -20.98
C LYS A 393 32.14 19.90 -20.11
N THR A 394 31.24 20.83 -19.78
CA THR A 394 31.53 21.99 -18.93
C THR A 394 31.02 21.84 -17.48
N VAL A 395 30.32 20.75 -17.16
CA VAL A 395 29.93 20.39 -15.78
C VAL A 395 30.87 19.34 -15.18
N PRO A 396 31.06 19.32 -13.85
CA PRO A 396 31.80 18.25 -13.19
C PRO A 396 31.14 16.88 -13.43
N PHE A 397 31.96 15.82 -13.40
CA PHE A 397 31.46 14.46 -13.50
C PHE A 397 30.46 14.15 -12.37
N GLY A 398 29.34 13.52 -12.70
CA GLY A 398 28.25 13.22 -11.79
C GLY A 398 27.17 12.36 -12.46
N LEU A 399 25.99 12.25 -11.85
CA LEU A 399 24.96 11.31 -12.31
C LEU A 399 24.49 11.58 -13.75
N GLY A 400 24.21 12.83 -14.09
CA GLY A 400 23.73 13.23 -15.41
C GLY A 400 24.75 13.02 -16.51
N SER A 401 26.05 13.23 -16.23
CA SER A 401 27.11 12.91 -17.19
C SER A 401 27.31 11.40 -17.34
N ALA A 402 27.32 10.65 -16.23
CA ALA A 402 27.45 9.19 -16.26
C ALA A 402 26.31 8.53 -17.05
N TYR A 403 25.07 9.01 -16.84
CA TYR A 403 23.91 8.52 -17.56
C TYR A 403 23.96 8.85 -19.06
N PHE A 404 24.40 10.06 -19.39
CA PHE A 404 24.57 10.47 -20.78
C PHE A 404 25.64 9.65 -21.50
N ASP A 405 26.77 9.40 -20.84
CA ASP A 405 27.86 8.59 -21.40
C ASP A 405 27.43 7.13 -21.60
N ALA A 406 26.61 6.58 -20.70
CA ALA A 406 26.08 5.21 -20.80
C ALA A 406 25.00 5.06 -21.89
N THR A 407 24.09 6.02 -22.02
CA THR A 407 22.83 5.82 -22.78
C THR A 407 22.62 6.77 -23.96
N GLY A 408 23.37 7.88 -24.02
CA GLY A 408 23.04 9.03 -24.87
C GLY A 408 21.73 9.74 -24.50
N GLY A 409 21.08 9.33 -23.41
CA GLY A 409 19.80 9.83 -22.95
C GLY A 409 19.86 11.26 -22.40
N ASN A 410 18.71 11.93 -22.33
CA ASN A 410 18.66 13.35 -21.94
C ASN A 410 19.11 13.55 -20.46
N PRO A 411 20.23 14.25 -20.18
CA PRO A 411 20.78 14.36 -18.82
C PRO A 411 19.79 14.89 -17.77
N PRO A 412 18.94 15.91 -18.04
CA PRO A 412 17.94 16.39 -17.10
C PRO A 412 17.01 15.32 -16.52
N ASN A 413 16.75 14.22 -17.26
CA ASN A 413 15.91 13.12 -16.80
C ASN A 413 16.46 12.47 -15.53
N THR A 414 17.78 12.53 -15.32
CA THR A 414 18.43 11.98 -14.12
C THR A 414 18.03 12.68 -12.83
N SER A 415 17.38 13.84 -12.87
CA SER A 415 16.78 14.45 -11.67
C SER A 415 15.69 13.56 -11.06
N ARG A 416 14.87 12.91 -11.90
CA ARG A 416 13.87 11.92 -11.47
C ARG A 416 14.54 10.63 -11.10
N LEU A 417 15.49 10.15 -11.91
CA LEU A 417 16.24 8.93 -11.60
C LEU A 417 16.94 9.02 -10.24
N ALA A 418 17.59 10.14 -9.94
CA ALA A 418 18.24 10.38 -8.65
C ALA A 418 17.24 10.27 -7.48
N ALA A 419 16.08 10.89 -7.62
CA ALA A 419 15.03 10.85 -6.61
C ALA A 419 14.48 9.41 -6.43
N VAL A 420 14.30 8.65 -7.51
CA VAL A 420 13.89 7.24 -7.42
C VAL A 420 14.98 6.39 -6.79
N LEU A 421 16.25 6.53 -7.20
CA LEU A 421 17.38 5.77 -6.65
C LEU A 421 17.65 6.12 -5.18
N GLU A 422 17.36 7.34 -4.75
CA GLU A 422 17.28 7.73 -3.35
C GLU A 422 16.10 7.03 -2.63
N ASP A 423 14.92 7.02 -3.25
CA ASP A 423 13.71 6.42 -2.67
C ASP A 423 13.83 4.90 -2.50
N ILE A 424 14.42 4.18 -3.45
CA ILE A 424 14.67 2.74 -3.35
C ILE A 424 15.96 2.39 -2.58
N GLY A 425 16.73 3.39 -2.13
CA GLY A 425 17.86 3.20 -1.22
C GLY A 425 19.19 2.81 -1.88
N VAL A 426 19.33 3.02 -3.19
CA VAL A 426 20.62 2.91 -3.89
C VAL A 426 21.50 4.12 -3.54
N PHE A 427 20.91 5.31 -3.45
CA PHE A 427 21.57 6.55 -3.09
C PHE A 427 21.29 6.97 -1.64
N GLU A 428 22.30 7.57 -1.02
CA GLU A 428 22.14 8.31 0.24
C GLU A 428 22.39 9.80 0.00
N PRO A 429 21.43 10.67 0.35
CA PRO A 429 21.57 12.11 0.20
C PRO A 429 22.63 12.67 1.17
N VAL A 430 23.51 13.55 0.69
CA VAL A 430 24.52 14.22 1.54
C VAL A 430 24.24 15.71 1.62
N ILE A 431 24.28 16.28 2.83
CA ILE A 431 24.10 17.72 3.06
C ILE A 431 25.44 18.43 2.79
N LEU A 432 25.62 18.91 1.57
CA LEU A 432 26.74 19.73 1.12
C LEU A 432 26.19 20.89 0.28
N ASN A 433 27.04 21.86 -0.09
CA ASN A 433 26.64 22.90 -1.04
C ASN A 433 26.24 22.26 -2.39
N GLY A 434 24.95 22.36 -2.73
CA GLY A 434 24.36 21.74 -3.91
C GLY A 434 23.88 20.30 -3.68
N GLN A 435 23.23 19.72 -4.68
CA GLN A 435 22.65 18.38 -4.56
C GLN A 435 23.69 17.30 -4.79
N ARG A 436 23.93 16.50 -3.74
CA ARG A 436 24.88 15.40 -3.77
C ARG A 436 24.29 14.15 -3.13
N TRP A 437 24.78 13.02 -3.63
CA TRP A 437 24.49 11.69 -3.14
C TRP A 437 25.77 10.89 -3.03
N LYS A 438 25.77 9.86 -2.20
CA LYS A 438 26.77 8.80 -2.23
C LYS A 438 26.07 7.46 -2.50
N LEU A 439 26.81 6.51 -3.07
CA LEU A 439 26.34 5.13 -3.19
C LEU A 439 26.32 4.50 -1.81
N ARG A 440 25.22 3.81 -1.45
CA ARG A 440 25.17 3.07 -0.18
C ARG A 440 26.12 1.88 -0.13
N ASN A 441 26.33 1.22 -1.28
CA ASN A 441 27.25 0.10 -1.46
C ASN A 441 28.10 0.31 -2.72
N SER A 442 29.40 -0.04 -2.66
CA SER A 442 30.29 -0.07 -3.82
C SER A 442 31.07 -1.40 -3.85
N PRO A 443 31.00 -2.20 -4.94
CA PRO A 443 30.27 -1.92 -6.17
C PRO A 443 28.74 -1.96 -5.96
N PRO A 444 27.96 -1.20 -6.76
CA PRO A 444 26.50 -1.25 -6.74
C PRO A 444 26.04 -2.67 -7.09
N PHE A 445 24.95 -3.08 -6.45
CA PHE A 445 24.29 -4.38 -6.59
C PHE A 445 24.26 -4.82 -8.06
N GLN A 446 24.87 -5.95 -8.41
CA GLN A 446 24.75 -6.52 -9.76
C GLN A 446 23.36 -7.15 -9.88
N TYR A 447 22.49 -6.60 -10.73
CA TYR A 447 21.31 -7.32 -11.17
C TYR A 447 21.80 -8.45 -12.09
N LYS A 448 22.05 -9.63 -11.54
CA LYS A 448 22.26 -10.82 -12.37
C LYS A 448 20.91 -11.17 -13.00
N GLY A 449 20.73 -10.74 -14.25
CA GLY A 449 19.79 -11.43 -15.13
C GLY A 449 20.27 -12.86 -15.24
N ASP A 450 19.52 -13.79 -14.66
CA ASP A 450 19.67 -15.20 -14.98
C ASP A 450 19.25 -15.36 -16.45
N ASP A 451 20.26 -15.39 -17.31
CA ASP A 451 20.20 -15.95 -18.66
C ASP A 451 21.58 -16.55 -18.96
N SER A 452 21.77 -17.83 -18.61
CA SER A 452 22.30 -18.85 -19.53
C SER A 452 22.50 -20.17 -18.79
N ASP A 453 21.76 -21.17 -19.26
CA ASP A 453 22.14 -22.58 -19.18
C ASP A 453 23.62 -22.78 -19.58
N CYS A 454 24.40 -23.35 -18.66
CA CYS A 454 25.36 -24.46 -18.86
C CYS A 454 25.91 -24.91 -17.50
#